data_AF-A0A4Q8U0X3-F1
#
_entry.id   AF-A0A4Q8U0X3-F1
#
_cell.length_a   1.000
_cell.length_b   1.000
_cell.length_c   1.000
_cell.angle_alpha   90.00
_cell.angle_beta   90.00
_cell.angle_gamma   90.00
#
_symmetry.space_group_name_H-M   'P 1'
#
loop_
_entity.id
_entity.type
_entity.pdbx_description
1 polymer ?
#
loop_
_entity_poly.entity_id
_entity_poly.type
_entity_poly.pdbx_seq_one_letter_code
_entity_poly.pdbx_strand_id
1 'polypeptide(L)'
;YKHLLEKRPDFLLAGEFSEFGKSQGCGEEYKTREIDVDPLLTQGDGVELLYDNDYDEFSPISQELEKKLHKIDGIDWEKSNLIKGAYVTTVMSRKGIRPYDEGLSNLTDDNMVEGFSWDTVQILNDNQILSLEKYVQDNQLNIDLKSLEEGNGVLLIHDHMLTPEQQKLADEAIGEPVYFKTLLSREDAILRKEQSNSENKEKQQEDEFPQKESETFTLCGYLDRQNDDFPEINQSWHGECSLYYFISEKGFQKIPTEKKILTMELTANPEKEPYVKTQISELVSEENKKRSEMTEVSMDEGTGEAGVFVICKSDLMQQKETYMRGNRILLGAVSIILFIAGLTNYCNVVFTGMYSRRKEFDIMKSIGMTDKQMKLMLLGESSYYFLCVMGMLFTVGVAALIGVKIYMENKLSYFTFHWPIQITVSVMLSFAVINIFVTCLVCKEKSGKTN
;
A
#
# COMPACT_ATOMS: atom_id res chain seq x y z
N TYR A 1 11.43 5.91 -0.14
CA TYR A 1 10.77 5.34 1.05
C TYR A 1 10.56 6.32 2.18
N LYS A 2 11.59 6.96 2.74
CA LYS A 2 11.42 7.93 3.84
C LYS A 2 10.43 9.07 3.47
N HIS A 3 10.58 9.63 2.27
CA HIS A 3 9.69 10.68 1.74
C HIS A 3 8.25 10.23 1.45
N LEU A 4 8.04 8.96 1.08
CA LEU A 4 6.69 8.42 0.83
C LEU A 4 5.93 8.21 2.15
N LEU A 5 6.65 7.81 3.19
CA LEU A 5 6.10 7.64 4.52
C LEU A 5 5.94 8.96 5.28
N GLU A 6 6.71 10.00 4.95
CA GLU A 6 6.57 11.33 5.56
C GLU A 6 5.15 11.89 5.39
N LYS A 7 4.48 11.59 4.27
CA LYS A 7 3.09 11.99 4.01
C LYS A 7 2.03 11.21 4.79
N ARG A 8 2.38 10.03 5.34
CA ARG A 8 1.42 9.22 6.10
C ARG A 8 1.24 9.74 7.52
N PRO A 9 0.02 9.62 8.09
CA PRO A 9 -0.20 9.89 9.51
C PRO A 9 0.61 8.92 10.37
N ASP A 10 0.86 9.30 11.63
CA ASP A 10 1.59 8.43 12.55
C ASP A 10 0.76 7.22 12.96
N PHE A 11 -0.56 7.43 13.13
CA PHE A 11 -1.55 6.39 13.36
C PHE A 11 -2.73 6.56 12.41
N LEU A 12 -3.13 5.48 11.75
CA LEU A 12 -4.38 5.40 10.99
C LEU A 12 -5.30 4.42 11.70
N LEU A 13 -6.50 4.87 12.08
CA LEU A 13 -7.54 4.04 12.66
C LEU A 13 -8.72 3.98 11.70
N ALA A 14 -9.25 2.79 11.43
CA ALA A 14 -10.46 2.58 10.64
C ALA A 14 -11.19 1.32 11.12
N GLY A 15 -12.46 1.19 10.75
CA GLY A 15 -13.24 -0.02 11.04
C GLY A 15 -12.67 -1.22 10.28
N GLU A 16 -12.63 -2.37 10.92
CA GLU A 16 -12.34 -3.63 10.23
C GLU A 16 -13.50 -4.01 9.31
N PHE A 17 -13.20 -4.81 8.30
CA PHE A 17 -14.23 -5.53 7.55
C PHE A 17 -14.96 -6.52 8.46
N SER A 18 -16.19 -6.86 8.11
CA SER A 18 -16.91 -7.98 8.71
C SER A 18 -16.10 -9.28 8.64
N GLU A 19 -16.36 -10.23 9.52
CA GLU A 19 -15.80 -11.59 9.46
C GLU A 19 -16.14 -12.27 8.13
N PHE A 20 -17.33 -12.01 7.57
CA PHE A 20 -17.68 -12.43 6.21
C PHE A 20 -16.71 -11.83 5.18
N GLY A 21 -16.51 -10.51 5.20
CA GLY A 21 -15.59 -9.81 4.29
C GLY A 21 -14.15 -10.28 4.42
N LYS A 22 -13.66 -10.47 5.66
CA LYS A 22 -12.35 -11.06 5.95
C LYS A 22 -12.22 -12.47 5.38
N SER A 23 -13.28 -13.28 5.46
CA SER A 23 -13.29 -14.63 4.88
C SER A 23 -13.17 -14.63 3.34
N GLN A 24 -13.62 -13.55 2.69
CA GLN A 24 -13.44 -13.32 1.25
C GLN A 24 -12.07 -12.70 0.91
N GLY A 25 -11.25 -12.37 1.91
CA GLY A 25 -9.94 -11.75 1.74
C GLY A 25 -9.93 -10.23 1.67
N CYS A 26 -11.05 -9.57 2.02
CA CYS A 26 -11.17 -8.11 2.07
C CYS A 26 -10.75 -7.54 3.43
N GLY A 27 -10.27 -6.30 3.45
CA GLY A 27 -9.87 -5.57 4.65
C GLY A 27 -8.45 -5.88 5.18
N GLU A 28 -7.75 -6.85 4.59
CA GLU A 28 -6.37 -7.22 4.98
C GLU A 28 -5.34 -7.02 3.86
N GLU A 29 -5.74 -6.50 2.70
CA GLU A 29 -4.88 -6.37 1.52
C GLU A 29 -3.65 -5.50 1.82
N TYR A 30 -3.82 -4.45 2.63
CA TYR A 30 -2.74 -3.55 3.06
C TYR A 30 -1.55 -4.27 3.71
N LYS A 31 -1.78 -5.45 4.32
CA LYS A 31 -0.71 -6.24 4.96
C LYS A 31 0.28 -6.81 3.93
N THR A 32 -0.14 -6.95 2.68
CA THR A 32 0.64 -7.58 1.60
C THR A 32 1.10 -6.60 0.52
N ARG A 33 0.48 -5.40 0.45
CA ARG A 33 0.78 -4.38 -0.55
C ARG A 33 2.06 -3.60 -0.26
N GLU A 34 2.57 -2.92 -1.28
CA GLU A 34 3.66 -1.98 -1.10
C GLU A 34 3.22 -0.78 -0.24
N ILE A 35 4.20 -0.19 0.45
CA ILE A 35 3.99 0.85 1.48
C ILE A 35 3.55 2.21 0.90
N ASP A 36 3.59 2.36 -0.41
CA ASP A 36 3.15 3.53 -1.16
C ASP A 36 1.69 3.40 -1.65
N VAL A 37 1.12 2.20 -1.62
CA VAL A 37 -0.30 1.99 -1.92
C VAL A 37 -1.16 2.38 -0.73
N ASP A 38 -2.27 3.09 -0.98
CA ASP A 38 -3.23 3.46 0.06
C ASP A 38 -3.67 2.21 0.86
N PRO A 39 -3.54 2.22 2.20
CA PRO A 39 -3.93 1.09 3.02
C PRO A 39 -5.45 0.87 3.09
N LEU A 40 -6.26 1.87 2.72
CA LEU A 40 -7.71 1.82 2.68
C LEU A 40 -8.28 1.55 1.29
N LEU A 41 -7.43 1.36 0.29
CA LEU A 41 -7.86 0.81 -1.00
C LEU A 41 -8.24 -0.67 -0.80
N THR A 42 -9.38 -1.11 -1.30
CA THR A 42 -9.87 -2.49 -1.15
C THR A 42 -10.52 -3.01 -2.44
N GLN A 43 -10.64 -4.33 -2.54
CA GLN A 43 -11.47 -4.99 -3.55
C GLN A 43 -12.87 -5.37 -3.03
N GLY A 44 -13.11 -5.27 -1.72
CA GLY A 44 -14.42 -5.49 -1.13
C GLY A 44 -15.35 -4.30 -1.34
N ASP A 45 -16.64 -4.57 -1.33
CA ASP A 45 -17.68 -3.56 -1.37
C ASP A 45 -18.30 -3.31 0.03
N GLY A 46 -19.34 -2.47 0.07
CA GLY A 46 -20.05 -2.18 1.31
C GLY A 46 -20.61 -3.42 2.00
N VAL A 47 -21.06 -4.43 1.25
CA VAL A 47 -21.57 -5.71 1.77
C VAL A 47 -20.49 -6.38 2.59
N GLU A 48 -19.29 -6.61 2.03
CA GLU A 48 -18.19 -7.19 2.79
C GLU A 48 -17.77 -6.31 3.97
N LEU A 49 -17.85 -4.98 3.84
CA LEU A 49 -17.48 -4.07 4.91
C LEU A 49 -18.46 -4.12 6.09
N LEU A 50 -19.77 -4.17 5.84
CA LEU A 50 -20.80 -3.92 6.85
C LEU A 50 -21.66 -5.13 7.23
N TYR A 51 -21.44 -6.32 6.65
CA TYR A 51 -22.28 -7.51 6.86
C TYR A 51 -22.60 -7.84 8.34
N ASP A 52 -21.64 -7.65 9.26
CA ASP A 52 -21.81 -7.94 10.69
C ASP A 52 -22.37 -6.76 11.50
N ASN A 53 -22.55 -5.60 10.86
CA ASN A 53 -22.87 -4.34 11.50
C ASN A 53 -23.77 -3.47 10.61
N ASP A 54 -24.77 -4.09 9.99
CA ASP A 54 -25.63 -3.49 8.98
C ASP A 54 -26.82 -2.70 9.56
N TYR A 55 -26.51 -1.75 10.45
CA TYR A 55 -27.48 -0.86 11.08
C TYR A 55 -26.97 0.59 11.12
N ASP A 56 -27.89 1.56 11.12
CA ASP A 56 -27.59 2.98 10.87
C ASP A 56 -26.82 3.65 12.02
N GLU A 57 -27.02 3.22 13.26
CA GLU A 57 -26.31 3.76 14.41
C GLU A 57 -24.84 3.29 14.49
N PHE A 58 -24.45 2.31 13.67
CA PHE A 58 -23.08 1.81 13.64
C PHE A 58 -22.11 2.91 13.20
N SER A 59 -21.07 3.15 13.99
CA SER A 59 -19.94 3.99 13.61
C SER A 59 -18.66 3.17 13.70
N PRO A 60 -17.80 3.13 12.65
CA PRO A 60 -16.53 2.42 12.69
C PRO A 60 -15.70 2.82 13.90
N ILE A 61 -15.54 4.12 14.13
CA ILE A 61 -14.95 4.64 15.36
C ILE A 61 -16.09 5.17 16.23
N SER A 62 -16.32 4.53 17.38
CA SER A 62 -17.40 4.91 18.28
C SER A 62 -17.12 6.25 18.96
N GLN A 63 -18.18 6.98 19.33
CA GLN A 63 -18.05 8.23 20.09
C GLN A 63 -17.38 7.99 21.46
N GLU A 64 -17.54 6.80 22.03
CA GLU A 64 -16.87 6.43 23.29
C GLU A 64 -15.34 6.32 23.07
N LEU A 65 -14.92 5.63 22.01
CA LEU A 65 -13.52 5.50 21.64
C LEU A 65 -12.90 6.86 21.30
N GLU A 66 -13.56 7.69 20.49
CA GLU A 66 -13.12 9.07 20.17
C GLU A 66 -12.89 9.90 21.45
N LYS A 67 -13.84 9.88 22.39
CA LYS A 67 -13.72 10.59 23.68
C LYS A 67 -12.56 10.09 24.53
N LYS A 68 -12.23 8.79 24.48
CA LYS A 68 -11.08 8.22 25.19
C LYS A 68 -9.77 8.62 24.49
N LEU A 69 -9.72 8.58 23.16
CA LEU A 69 -8.58 9.02 22.36
C LEU A 69 -8.23 10.49 22.60
N HIS A 70 -9.24 11.38 22.69
CA HIS A 70 -9.02 12.80 23.02
C HIS A 70 -8.35 13.06 24.38
N LYS A 71 -8.38 12.10 25.30
CA LYS A 71 -7.73 12.21 26.62
C LYS A 71 -6.26 11.78 26.60
N ILE A 72 -5.78 11.18 25.52
CA ILE A 72 -4.39 10.75 25.39
C ILE A 72 -3.51 11.98 25.21
N ASP A 73 -2.57 12.15 26.14
CA ASP A 73 -1.53 13.17 26.02
C ASP A 73 -0.51 12.76 24.95
N GLY A 74 -0.26 13.67 23.99
CA GLY A 74 0.71 13.45 22.91
C GLY A 74 0.13 13.40 21.51
N ILE A 75 -1.19 13.37 21.34
CA ILE A 75 -1.85 13.51 20.03
C ILE A 75 -1.97 15.00 19.68
N ASP A 76 -1.50 15.38 18.51
CA ASP A 76 -1.66 16.72 17.93
C ASP A 76 -2.94 16.75 17.09
N TRP A 77 -4.04 17.19 17.71
CA TRP A 77 -5.35 17.24 17.07
C TRP A 77 -5.48 18.30 15.97
N GLU A 78 -4.63 19.33 15.95
CA GLU A 78 -4.62 20.35 14.89
C GLU A 78 -4.04 19.79 13.58
N LYS A 79 -3.10 18.84 13.69
CA LYS A 79 -2.51 18.11 12.56
C LYS A 79 -3.13 16.73 12.33
N SER A 80 -4.16 16.38 13.09
CA SER A 80 -4.90 15.12 12.89
C SER A 80 -6.10 15.39 12.00
N ASN A 81 -6.53 14.37 11.26
CA ASN A 81 -7.66 14.46 10.36
C ASN A 81 -8.71 13.41 10.75
N LEU A 82 -9.98 13.82 10.72
CA LEU A 82 -11.12 12.95 11.00
C LEU A 82 -11.97 12.89 9.74
N ILE A 83 -12.00 11.71 9.13
CA ILE A 83 -12.83 11.46 7.96
C ILE A 83 -14.20 11.06 8.46
N LYS A 84 -15.20 11.90 8.16
CA LYS A 84 -16.57 11.77 8.64
C LYS A 84 -17.53 11.57 7.49
N GLY A 85 -18.63 10.88 7.76
CA GLY A 85 -19.58 10.52 6.71
C GLY A 85 -20.73 9.66 7.20
N ALA A 86 -21.32 8.92 6.27
CA ALA A 86 -22.31 7.89 6.55
C ALA A 86 -22.18 6.74 5.56
N TYR A 87 -22.66 5.56 5.99
CA TYR A 87 -23.02 4.48 5.08
C TYR A 87 -24.50 4.63 4.74
N VAL A 88 -24.85 4.40 3.48
CA VAL A 88 -26.20 4.60 2.95
C VAL A 88 -26.50 3.60 1.86
N THR A 89 -27.77 3.42 1.54
CA THR A 89 -28.17 2.78 0.28
C THR A 89 -28.47 3.87 -0.74
N THR A 90 -27.79 3.85 -1.88
CA THR A 90 -28.03 4.85 -2.93
C THR A 90 -29.22 4.47 -3.79
N VAL A 91 -30.06 5.46 -4.07
CA VAL A 91 -31.08 5.38 -5.12
C VAL A 91 -30.82 6.48 -6.13
N MET A 92 -30.48 6.12 -7.37
CA MET A 92 -30.10 7.08 -8.41
C MET A 92 -30.80 6.79 -9.73
N SER A 93 -30.84 7.77 -10.63
CA SER A 93 -31.41 7.53 -11.95
C SER A 93 -30.63 6.46 -12.72
N ARG A 94 -31.30 5.72 -13.61
CA ARG A 94 -30.62 4.75 -14.48
C ARG A 94 -29.51 5.40 -15.31
N LYS A 95 -29.70 6.67 -15.70
CA LYS A 95 -28.68 7.43 -16.43
C LYS A 95 -27.47 7.76 -15.55
N GLY A 96 -27.70 8.01 -14.25
CA GLY A 96 -26.65 8.15 -13.23
C GLY A 96 -25.79 6.90 -13.03
N ILE A 97 -26.38 5.70 -12.97
CA ILE A 97 -25.56 4.49 -12.72
C ILE A 97 -24.88 3.94 -13.99
N ARG A 98 -25.36 4.36 -15.16
CA ARG A 98 -24.96 3.84 -16.46
C ARG A 98 -23.45 3.77 -16.72
N PRO A 99 -22.60 4.70 -16.24
CA PRO A 99 -21.15 4.59 -16.42
C PRO A 99 -20.55 3.30 -15.81
N TYR A 100 -21.19 2.71 -14.79
CA TYR A 100 -20.75 1.49 -14.11
C TYR A 100 -21.49 0.22 -14.58
N ASP A 101 -22.58 0.37 -15.33
CA ASP A 101 -23.45 -0.74 -15.73
C ASP A 101 -23.04 -1.31 -17.10
N GLU A 102 -22.12 -2.28 -17.11
CA GLU A 102 -21.85 -3.13 -18.28
C GLU A 102 -22.82 -4.32 -18.38
N GLY A 103 -24.15 -4.09 -18.33
CA GLY A 103 -25.11 -5.04 -18.91
C GLY A 103 -26.20 -5.62 -18.01
N LEU A 104 -26.72 -4.88 -17.03
CA LEU A 104 -28.03 -5.19 -16.42
C LEU A 104 -29.18 -4.87 -17.38
N SER A 105 -29.39 -5.80 -18.33
CA SER A 105 -30.50 -5.79 -19.27
C SER A 105 -31.85 -6.13 -18.62
N ASN A 106 -32.89 -5.38 -19.03
CA ASN A 106 -34.33 -5.71 -19.00
C ASN A 106 -35.11 -5.54 -17.68
N LEU A 107 -35.11 -4.34 -17.10
CA LEU A 107 -36.20 -3.89 -16.22
C LEU A 107 -36.90 -2.66 -16.83
N THR A 108 -38.22 -2.72 -16.94
CA THR A 108 -39.10 -1.72 -17.57
C THR A 108 -39.17 -0.42 -16.77
N ASP A 109 -39.12 0.73 -17.47
CA ASP A 109 -39.61 2.11 -17.23
C ASP A 109 -39.78 2.73 -15.81
N ASP A 110 -39.31 2.12 -14.72
CA ASP A 110 -39.15 2.86 -13.45
C ASP A 110 -37.77 3.52 -13.40
N ASN A 111 -37.75 4.85 -13.25
CA ASN A 111 -36.65 5.75 -13.59
C ASN A 111 -35.44 5.74 -12.62
N MET A 112 -35.60 5.19 -11.42
CA MET A 112 -34.59 5.16 -10.35
C MET A 112 -34.20 3.73 -10.03
N VAL A 113 -32.91 3.51 -9.75
CA VAL A 113 -32.29 2.23 -9.42
C VAL A 113 -31.71 2.34 -8.02
N GLU A 114 -32.07 1.38 -7.19
CA GLU A 114 -31.50 1.19 -5.85
C GLU A 114 -30.28 0.28 -5.93
N GLY A 115 -29.19 0.69 -5.29
CA GLY A 115 -27.96 -0.09 -5.20
C GLY A 115 -28.14 -1.36 -4.36
N PHE A 116 -27.41 -2.42 -4.73
CA PHE A 116 -27.44 -3.68 -4.00
C PHE A 116 -26.49 -3.69 -2.79
N SER A 117 -25.40 -2.93 -2.86
CA SER A 117 -24.41 -2.75 -1.79
C SER A 117 -24.67 -1.46 -1.01
N TRP A 118 -24.10 -1.37 0.20
CA TRP A 118 -24.03 -0.11 0.93
C TRP A 118 -22.91 0.77 0.37
N ASP A 119 -23.19 2.06 0.22
CA ASP A 119 -22.27 3.04 -0.33
C ASP A 119 -21.75 3.97 0.76
N THR A 120 -20.63 4.65 0.48
CA THR A 120 -20.03 5.60 1.42
C THR A 120 -20.28 7.04 0.96
N VAL A 121 -20.81 7.85 1.86
CA VAL A 121 -20.89 9.31 1.69
C VAL A 121 -19.92 9.97 2.66
N GLN A 122 -18.83 10.55 2.15
CA GLN A 122 -17.84 11.30 2.91
C GLN A 122 -18.13 12.81 2.85
N ILE A 123 -18.06 13.43 4.01
CA ILE A 123 -18.24 14.88 4.18
C ILE A 123 -16.91 15.57 3.89
N LEU A 124 -16.96 16.59 3.03
CA LEU A 124 -15.85 17.49 2.77
C LEU A 124 -15.94 18.77 3.60
N ASN A 125 -14.79 19.23 4.07
CA ASN A 125 -14.65 20.55 4.66
C ASN A 125 -14.43 21.63 3.58
N ASP A 126 -14.59 22.90 3.96
CA ASP A 126 -14.49 24.03 3.02
C ASP A 126 -13.14 24.09 2.29
N ASN A 127 -12.03 23.76 2.97
CA ASN A 127 -10.69 23.76 2.35
C ASN A 127 -10.54 22.66 1.28
N GLN A 128 -11.16 21.50 1.50
CA GLN A 128 -11.18 20.39 0.53
C GLN A 128 -12.04 20.75 -0.67
N ILE A 129 -13.20 21.39 -0.46
CA ILE A 129 -14.05 21.88 -1.55
C ILE A 129 -13.31 22.92 -2.39
N LEU A 130 -12.63 23.89 -1.76
CA LEU A 130 -11.79 24.88 -2.47
C LEU A 130 -10.65 24.23 -3.28
N SER A 131 -10.06 23.15 -2.76
CA SER A 131 -9.02 22.40 -3.47
C SER A 131 -9.58 21.68 -4.70
N LEU A 132 -10.79 21.11 -4.60
CA LEU A 132 -11.52 20.54 -5.73
C LEU A 132 -11.92 21.58 -6.76
N GLU A 133 -12.36 22.77 -6.34
CA GLU A 133 -12.65 23.88 -7.25
C GLU A 133 -11.45 24.26 -8.10
N LYS A 134 -10.30 24.41 -7.47
CA LYS A 134 -9.06 24.68 -8.18
C LYS A 134 -8.72 23.55 -9.16
N TYR A 135 -8.80 22.31 -8.73
CA TYR A 135 -8.52 21.14 -9.57
C TYR A 135 -9.45 21.07 -10.79
N VAL A 136 -10.75 21.26 -10.61
CA VAL A 136 -11.75 21.26 -11.68
C VAL A 136 -11.51 22.42 -12.67
N GLN A 137 -11.14 23.60 -12.18
CA GLN A 137 -10.81 24.75 -13.03
C GLN A 137 -9.52 24.54 -13.84
N ASP A 138 -8.45 24.10 -13.18
CA ASP A 138 -7.14 23.89 -13.80
C ASP A 138 -7.22 22.81 -14.90
N ASN A 139 -8.06 21.79 -14.71
CA ASN A 139 -8.25 20.68 -15.65
C ASN A 139 -9.45 20.85 -16.61
N GLN A 140 -10.20 21.96 -16.51
CA GLN A 140 -11.38 22.25 -17.34
C GLN A 140 -12.44 21.13 -17.32
N LEU A 141 -12.64 20.51 -16.15
CA LEU A 141 -13.61 19.42 -15.98
C LEU A 141 -15.03 19.96 -15.94
N ASN A 142 -15.97 19.24 -16.56
CA ASN A 142 -17.39 19.56 -16.50
C ASN A 142 -17.99 19.01 -15.19
N ILE A 143 -17.86 19.75 -14.09
CA ILE A 143 -18.36 19.32 -12.76
C ILE A 143 -19.15 20.47 -12.13
N ASP A 144 -20.35 20.19 -11.62
CA ASP A 144 -21.19 21.18 -10.93
C ASP A 144 -20.82 21.30 -9.44
N LEU A 145 -19.70 21.98 -9.17
CA LEU A 145 -19.27 22.23 -7.79
C LEU A 145 -20.16 23.23 -7.04
N LYS A 146 -20.92 24.06 -7.76
CA LYS A 146 -21.82 25.02 -7.13
C LYS A 146 -22.93 24.31 -6.38
N SER A 147 -23.54 23.29 -6.98
CA SER A 147 -24.56 22.46 -6.30
C SER A 147 -23.97 21.72 -5.09
N LEU A 148 -22.71 21.27 -5.17
CA LEU A 148 -22.00 20.63 -4.05
C LEU A 148 -21.84 21.60 -2.87
N GLU A 149 -21.33 22.82 -3.11
CA GLU A 149 -21.09 23.86 -2.10
C GLU A 149 -22.40 24.37 -1.44
N GLU A 150 -23.46 24.49 -2.24
CA GLU A 150 -24.79 24.89 -1.77
C GLU A 150 -25.50 23.79 -0.97
N GLY A 151 -25.00 22.54 -1.00
CA GLY A 151 -25.58 21.39 -0.30
C GLY A 151 -26.76 20.76 -1.02
N ASN A 152 -26.85 20.94 -2.34
CA ASN A 152 -27.90 20.39 -3.20
C ASN A 152 -27.38 19.31 -4.16
N GLY A 153 -26.08 19.03 -4.15
CA GLY A 153 -25.48 18.03 -5.02
C GLY A 153 -24.43 17.16 -4.31
N VAL A 154 -24.12 16.05 -4.97
CA VAL A 154 -23.11 15.07 -4.54
C VAL A 154 -22.19 14.74 -5.70
N LEU A 155 -20.93 14.45 -5.39
CA LEU A 155 -19.90 14.15 -6.36
C LEU A 155 -19.47 12.69 -6.21
N LEU A 156 -19.47 11.93 -7.30
CA LEU A 156 -19.09 10.52 -7.28
C LEU A 156 -17.59 10.38 -7.56
N ILE A 157 -16.88 9.64 -6.72
CA ILE A 157 -15.44 9.43 -6.78
C ILE A 157 -15.16 7.98 -7.15
N HIS A 158 -14.23 7.76 -8.07
CA HIS A 158 -13.83 6.42 -8.48
C HIS A 158 -12.32 6.30 -8.69
N ASP A 159 -11.84 5.07 -8.64
CA ASP A 159 -10.43 4.72 -8.79
C ASP A 159 -10.20 4.09 -10.18
N HIS A 160 -9.98 4.91 -11.22
CA HIS A 160 -9.75 4.43 -12.61
C HIS A 160 -10.84 3.54 -13.24
N MET A 161 -12.09 3.66 -12.78
CA MET A 161 -13.19 2.79 -13.22
C MET A 161 -13.73 3.08 -14.63
N LEU A 162 -13.56 4.29 -15.15
CA LEU A 162 -14.25 4.70 -16.38
C LEU A 162 -13.32 4.69 -17.60
N THR A 163 -13.67 3.88 -18.59
CA THR A 163 -13.12 3.98 -19.94
C THR A 163 -13.49 5.33 -20.58
N PRO A 164 -12.80 5.77 -21.66
CA PRO A 164 -13.17 6.99 -22.36
C PRO A 164 -14.62 7.03 -22.90
N GLU A 165 -15.24 5.87 -23.12
CA GLU A 165 -16.65 5.78 -23.51
C GLU A 165 -17.57 5.95 -22.31
N GLN A 166 -17.25 5.31 -21.18
CA GLN A 166 -17.99 5.49 -19.93
C GLN A 166 -17.86 6.91 -19.39
N GLN A 167 -16.73 7.58 -19.60
CA GLN A 167 -16.55 8.99 -19.23
C GLN A 167 -17.54 9.90 -19.97
N LYS A 168 -17.86 9.62 -21.23
CA LYS A 168 -18.89 10.39 -21.96
C LYS A 168 -20.28 10.16 -21.36
N LEU A 169 -20.58 8.94 -20.95
CA LEU A 169 -21.84 8.63 -20.26
C LEU A 169 -21.92 9.34 -18.91
N ALA A 170 -20.79 9.42 -18.20
CA ALA A 170 -20.67 10.18 -16.95
C ALA A 170 -20.93 11.68 -17.17
N ASP A 171 -20.36 12.28 -18.22
CA ASP A 171 -20.61 13.68 -18.57
C ASP A 171 -22.09 13.94 -18.93
N GLU A 172 -22.74 12.99 -19.61
CA GLU A 172 -24.17 13.06 -19.92
C GLU A 172 -25.05 12.93 -18.67
N ALA A 173 -24.59 12.21 -17.64
CA ALA A 173 -25.32 11.93 -16.40
C ALA A 173 -25.22 13.04 -15.35
N ILE A 174 -24.45 14.10 -15.60
CA ILE A 174 -24.44 15.28 -14.73
C ILE A 174 -25.83 15.91 -14.70
N GLY A 175 -26.29 16.25 -13.50
CA GLY A 175 -27.63 16.81 -13.30
C GLY A 175 -28.70 15.77 -12.95
N GLU A 176 -28.39 14.47 -13.05
CA GLU A 176 -29.33 13.41 -12.72
C GLU A 176 -29.65 13.35 -11.22
N PRO A 177 -30.88 12.95 -10.83
CA PRO A 177 -31.27 12.87 -9.44
C PRO A 177 -30.65 11.66 -8.74
N VAL A 178 -30.24 11.86 -7.50
CA VAL A 178 -29.78 10.82 -6.56
C VAL A 178 -30.25 11.15 -5.16
N TYR A 179 -30.71 10.16 -4.41
CA TYR A 179 -31.03 10.29 -3.00
C TYR A 179 -30.55 9.07 -2.23
N PHE A 180 -30.52 9.18 -0.91
CA PHE A 180 -29.97 8.16 -0.03
C PHE A 180 -31.03 7.66 0.93
N LYS A 181 -31.01 6.35 1.17
CA LYS A 181 -31.74 5.68 2.24
C LYS A 181 -30.78 5.39 3.39
N THR A 182 -31.22 5.59 4.62
CA THR A 182 -30.47 5.15 5.81
C THR A 182 -30.39 3.62 5.83
N LEU A 183 -29.42 3.06 6.56
CA LEU A 183 -29.53 1.66 6.96
C LEU A 183 -30.72 1.48 7.92
N LEU A 184 -31.02 0.23 8.27
CA LEU A 184 -32.04 -0.07 9.27
C LEU A 184 -31.63 0.46 10.65
N SER A 185 -32.59 0.85 11.48
CA SER A 185 -32.28 1.12 12.89
C SER A 185 -31.77 -0.16 13.56
N ARG A 186 -30.97 -0.02 14.63
CA ARG A 186 -30.47 -1.17 15.39
C ARG A 186 -31.61 -2.06 15.88
N GLU A 187 -32.72 -1.46 16.33
CA GLU A 187 -33.91 -2.19 16.78
C GLU A 187 -34.52 -3.01 15.65
N ASP A 188 -34.69 -2.41 14.47
CA ASP A 188 -35.24 -3.07 13.28
C ASP A 188 -34.30 -4.16 12.74
N ALA A 189 -32.98 -3.95 12.77
CA ALA A 189 -32.00 -4.94 12.35
C ALA A 189 -32.06 -6.21 13.22
N ILE A 190 -32.22 -6.06 14.54
CA ILE A 190 -32.40 -7.16 15.48
C ILE A 190 -33.72 -7.90 15.19
N LEU A 191 -34.82 -7.17 15.01
CA LEU A 191 -36.12 -7.76 14.69
C LEU A 191 -36.07 -8.55 13.37
N ARG A 192 -35.43 -8.01 12.34
CA ARG A 192 -35.22 -8.69 11.04
C ARG A 192 -34.46 -10.01 11.22
N LYS A 193 -33.41 -10.03 12.04
CA LYS A 193 -32.65 -11.26 12.35
C LYS A 193 -33.51 -12.30 13.07
N GLU A 194 -34.25 -11.89 14.11
CA GLU A 194 -35.14 -12.78 14.86
C GLU A 194 -36.22 -13.41 13.96
N GLN A 195 -36.73 -12.65 12.99
CA GLN A 195 -37.68 -13.15 11.99
C GLN A 195 -37.05 -14.13 11.00
N SER A 196 -35.84 -13.83 10.50
CA SER A 196 -35.09 -14.71 9.60
C SER A 196 -34.82 -16.07 10.23
N ASN A 197 -34.50 -16.09 11.53
CA ASN A 197 -34.24 -17.32 12.29
C ASN A 197 -35.52 -18.09 12.68
N SER A 198 -36.71 -17.55 12.42
CA SER A 198 -37.98 -18.20 12.76
C SER A 198 -38.44 -19.21 11.69
N GLU A 199 -38.88 -20.40 12.12
CA GLU A 199 -39.34 -21.48 11.21
C GLU A 199 -40.68 -21.18 10.50
N ASN A 200 -41.39 -20.12 10.91
CA ASN A 200 -42.71 -19.75 10.39
C ASN A 200 -42.59 -18.79 9.20
N LYS A 201 -42.68 -19.34 7.98
CA LYS A 201 -42.65 -18.57 6.71
C LYS A 201 -43.74 -17.48 6.59
N GLU A 202 -44.86 -17.61 7.30
CA GLU A 202 -45.92 -16.59 7.30
C GLU A 202 -45.50 -15.28 8.02
N LYS A 203 -44.55 -15.34 8.97
CA LYS A 203 -44.01 -14.15 9.66
C LYS A 203 -42.89 -13.44 8.90
N GLN A 204 -42.34 -14.05 7.86
CA GLN A 204 -41.26 -13.46 7.05
C GLN A 204 -41.78 -12.41 6.06
N GLN A 205 -43.09 -12.18 6.00
CA GLN A 205 -43.74 -11.43 4.91
C GLN A 205 -44.62 -10.26 5.40
N GLU A 206 -44.64 -9.95 6.72
CA GLU A 206 -45.60 -8.98 7.29
C GLU A 206 -45.00 -7.64 7.75
N ASP A 207 -43.71 -7.54 8.07
CA ASP A 207 -43.14 -6.29 8.58
C ASP A 207 -42.26 -5.58 7.54
N GLU A 208 -42.73 -4.41 7.10
CA GLU A 208 -41.94 -3.47 6.30
C GLU A 208 -41.02 -2.71 7.26
N PHE A 209 -39.70 -2.93 7.19
CA PHE A 209 -38.72 -2.21 8.02
C PHE A 209 -38.42 -0.84 7.39
N PRO A 210 -38.95 0.27 7.93
CA PRO A 210 -38.92 1.55 7.23
C PRO A 210 -37.53 2.17 7.29
N GLN A 211 -36.93 2.44 6.13
CA GLN A 211 -35.74 3.28 6.01
C GLN A 211 -36.13 4.73 5.79
N LYS A 212 -35.32 5.66 6.29
CA LYS A 212 -35.54 7.10 6.07
C LYS A 212 -34.87 7.53 4.77
N GLU A 213 -35.54 8.35 3.99
CA GLU A 213 -35.03 8.90 2.74
C GLU A 213 -34.51 10.33 2.92
N SER A 214 -33.40 10.66 2.28
CA SER A 214 -32.90 12.03 2.19
C SER A 214 -33.71 12.89 1.21
N GLU A 215 -33.45 14.19 1.20
CA GLU A 215 -33.77 15.02 0.03
C GLU A 215 -33.09 14.47 -1.23
N THR A 216 -33.66 14.79 -2.41
CA THR A 216 -33.01 14.49 -3.69
C THR A 216 -31.89 15.48 -3.97
N PHE A 217 -30.70 14.95 -4.23
CA PHE A 217 -29.53 15.68 -4.65
C PHE A 217 -29.35 15.60 -6.17
N THR A 218 -28.59 16.55 -6.69
CA THR A 218 -28.12 16.57 -8.07
C THR A 218 -26.76 15.86 -8.16
N LEU A 219 -26.58 14.96 -9.12
CA LEU A 219 -25.27 14.38 -9.39
C LEU A 219 -24.36 15.43 -10.04
N CYS A 220 -23.38 15.91 -9.29
CA CYS A 220 -22.45 16.97 -9.70
C CYS A 220 -21.47 16.51 -10.78
N GLY A 221 -21.18 15.21 -10.84
CA GLY A 221 -20.29 14.59 -11.79
C GLY A 221 -19.48 13.45 -11.17
N TYR A 222 -18.46 13.01 -11.91
CA TYR A 222 -17.63 11.86 -11.60
C TYR A 222 -16.17 12.30 -11.63
N LEU A 223 -15.41 11.95 -10.60
CA LEU A 223 -13.98 12.25 -10.56
C LEU A 223 -13.15 10.99 -10.37
N ASP A 224 -12.10 10.90 -11.17
CA ASP A 224 -11.05 9.91 -11.01
C ASP A 224 -10.04 10.36 -9.95
N ARG A 225 -9.98 9.61 -8.85
CA ARG A 225 -9.05 9.87 -7.75
C ARG A 225 -7.60 9.59 -8.12
N GLN A 226 -7.34 8.63 -9.01
CA GLN A 226 -5.98 8.18 -9.31
C GLN A 226 -5.24 9.10 -10.30
N ASN A 227 -5.86 10.20 -10.73
CA ASN A 227 -5.16 11.21 -11.53
C ASN A 227 -4.03 11.86 -10.71
N ASP A 228 -2.84 12.02 -11.32
CA ASP A 228 -1.62 12.52 -10.66
C ASP A 228 -1.81 13.90 -10.01
N ASP A 229 -2.69 14.72 -10.59
CA ASP A 229 -2.97 16.10 -10.16
C ASP A 229 -4.17 16.21 -9.19
N PHE A 230 -4.80 15.08 -8.81
CA PHE A 230 -5.95 15.08 -7.91
C PHE A 230 -5.58 15.66 -6.53
N PRO A 231 -6.42 16.52 -5.92
CA PRO A 231 -6.09 17.17 -4.66
C PRO A 231 -5.89 16.15 -3.52
N GLU A 232 -5.02 16.48 -2.56
CA GLU A 232 -4.76 15.64 -1.39
C GLU A 232 -5.98 15.60 -0.44
N ILE A 233 -6.97 14.78 -0.80
CA ILE A 233 -8.17 14.48 -0.03
C ILE A 233 -8.12 13.00 0.31
N ASN A 234 -7.99 12.71 1.61
CA ASN A 234 -7.92 11.34 2.10
C ASN A 234 -9.34 10.76 2.17
N GLN A 235 -9.46 9.47 1.81
CA GLN A 235 -10.72 8.73 1.82
C GLN A 235 -10.70 7.68 2.94
N SER A 236 -11.89 7.27 3.39
CA SER A 236 -12.04 6.02 4.16
C SER A 236 -11.81 4.81 3.24
N TRP A 237 -12.25 3.61 3.65
CA TRP A 237 -12.30 2.45 2.76
C TRP A 237 -12.91 2.79 1.40
N HIS A 238 -12.14 2.58 0.34
CA HIS A 238 -12.49 2.94 -1.03
C HIS A 238 -11.98 1.87 -1.99
N GLY A 239 -12.54 1.80 -3.20
CA GLY A 239 -12.15 0.81 -4.18
C GLY A 239 -13.10 0.71 -5.35
N GLU A 240 -12.83 -0.26 -6.22
CA GLU A 240 -13.53 -0.43 -7.49
C GLU A 240 -14.98 -0.92 -7.34
N CYS A 241 -15.31 -1.57 -6.21
CA CYS A 241 -16.58 -2.30 -6.05
C CYS A 241 -17.66 -1.54 -5.28
N SER A 242 -17.43 -0.31 -4.83
CA SER A 242 -18.43 0.50 -4.10
C SER A 242 -18.51 1.92 -4.61
N LEU A 243 -19.71 2.51 -4.55
CA LEU A 243 -19.87 3.90 -4.88
C LEU A 243 -19.41 4.76 -3.70
N TYR A 244 -18.61 5.77 -4.04
CA TYR A 244 -18.04 6.69 -3.08
C TYR A 244 -18.48 8.11 -3.41
N TYR A 245 -19.15 8.77 -2.48
CA TYR A 245 -19.65 10.13 -2.66
C TYR A 245 -18.90 11.12 -1.80
N PHE A 246 -18.59 12.27 -2.37
CA PHE A 246 -18.30 13.47 -1.64
C PHE A 246 -19.53 14.36 -1.54
N ILE A 247 -19.76 14.90 -0.35
CA ILE A 247 -20.85 15.83 -0.05
C ILE A 247 -20.33 16.98 0.83
N SER A 248 -20.92 18.16 0.73
CA SER A 248 -20.62 19.24 1.67
C SER A 248 -21.28 19.01 3.03
N GLU A 249 -20.78 19.66 4.07
CA GLU A 249 -21.39 19.64 5.41
C GLU A 249 -22.86 20.08 5.38
N LYS A 250 -23.21 21.07 4.54
CA LYS A 250 -24.61 21.52 4.35
C LYS A 250 -25.48 20.45 3.70
N GLY A 251 -24.95 19.76 2.68
CA GLY A 251 -25.67 18.66 2.01
C GLY A 251 -25.91 17.49 2.95
N PHE A 252 -24.91 17.12 3.75
CA PHE A 252 -25.03 16.01 4.70
C PHE A 252 -26.14 16.19 5.73
N GLN A 253 -26.43 17.43 6.16
CA GLN A 253 -27.53 17.73 7.09
C GLN A 253 -28.92 17.31 6.57
N LYS A 254 -29.04 17.07 5.27
CA LYS A 254 -30.28 16.62 4.61
C LYS A 254 -30.41 15.10 4.52
N ILE A 255 -29.38 14.36 4.94
CA ILE A 255 -29.42 12.91 5.07
C ILE A 255 -29.87 12.60 6.51
N PRO A 256 -30.97 11.85 6.71
CA PRO A 256 -31.59 11.66 8.03
C PRO A 256 -30.87 10.60 8.90
N THR A 257 -29.54 10.66 8.95
CA THR A 257 -28.65 9.77 9.71
C THR A 257 -27.69 10.55 10.59
N GLU A 258 -27.12 9.91 11.61
CA GLU A 258 -26.05 10.49 12.41
C GLU A 258 -24.71 10.46 11.67
N LYS A 259 -23.90 11.50 11.91
CA LYS A 259 -22.55 11.59 11.38
C LYS A 259 -21.64 10.55 12.03
N LYS A 260 -21.06 9.69 11.21
CA LYS A 260 -20.13 8.62 11.60
C LYS A 260 -18.69 9.08 11.43
N ILE A 261 -17.79 8.55 12.26
CA ILE A 261 -16.34 8.70 12.07
C ILE A 261 -15.86 7.44 11.35
N LEU A 262 -15.61 7.59 10.06
CA LEU A 262 -15.22 6.47 9.18
C LEU A 262 -13.75 6.10 9.39
N THR A 263 -12.89 7.10 9.56
CA THR A 263 -11.44 6.92 9.70
C THR A 263 -10.85 8.09 10.50
N MET A 264 -9.81 7.81 11.29
CA MET A 264 -9.02 8.82 11.98
C MET A 264 -7.55 8.69 11.59
N GLU A 265 -6.96 9.83 11.25
CA GLU A 265 -5.55 9.97 10.94
C GLU A 265 -4.93 10.85 12.02
N LEU A 266 -4.19 10.21 12.93
CA LEU A 266 -3.66 10.88 14.11
C LEU A 266 -2.16 11.17 13.93
N THR A 267 -1.81 12.41 14.25
CA THR A 267 -0.41 12.85 14.34
C THR A 267 0.00 12.84 15.81
N ALA A 268 1.16 12.28 16.13
CA ALA A 268 1.67 12.26 17.49
C ALA A 268 2.96 13.06 17.66
N ASN A 269 3.13 13.61 18.85
CA ASN A 269 4.38 14.21 19.26
C ASN A 269 5.49 13.15 19.23
N PRO A 270 6.59 13.36 18.50
CA PRO A 270 7.62 12.32 18.30
C PRO A 270 8.19 11.73 19.59
N GLU A 271 8.28 12.53 20.67
CA GLU A 271 8.77 12.08 21.98
C GLU A 271 7.77 11.19 22.73
N LYS A 272 6.47 11.31 22.44
CA LYS A 272 5.38 10.58 23.09
C LYS A 272 4.78 9.48 22.21
N GLU A 273 5.23 9.34 20.96
CA GLU A 273 4.70 8.33 20.02
C GLU A 273 4.62 6.92 20.62
N PRO A 274 5.64 6.40 21.35
CA PRO A 274 5.54 5.05 21.94
C PRO A 274 4.47 4.94 23.03
N TYR A 275 4.26 6.01 23.79
CA TYR A 275 3.20 6.08 24.80
C TYR A 275 1.83 6.13 24.12
N VAL A 276 1.65 7.02 23.13
CA VAL A 276 0.42 7.15 22.34
C VAL A 276 0.05 5.82 21.70
N LYS A 277 1.02 5.14 21.06
CA LYS A 277 0.85 3.82 20.46
C LYS A 277 0.32 2.78 21.45
N THR A 278 0.89 2.73 22.64
CA THR A 278 0.46 1.80 23.68
C THR A 278 -0.97 2.09 24.11
N GLN A 279 -1.30 3.36 24.37
CA GLN A 279 -2.65 3.78 24.78
C GLN A 279 -3.70 3.52 23.68
N ILE A 280 -3.40 3.82 22.41
CA ILE A 280 -4.30 3.52 21.30
C ILE A 280 -4.53 2.01 21.20
N SER A 281 -3.48 1.21 21.29
CA SER A 281 -3.59 -0.25 21.19
C SER A 281 -4.46 -0.85 22.31
N GLU A 282 -4.30 -0.35 23.54
CA GLU A 282 -5.13 -0.76 24.68
C GLU A 282 -6.61 -0.40 24.46
N LEU A 283 -6.90 0.84 24.05
CA LEU A 283 -8.27 1.29 23.81
C LEU A 283 -8.94 0.56 22.65
N VAL A 284 -8.22 0.32 21.56
CA VAL A 284 -8.71 -0.45 20.41
C VAL A 284 -8.99 -1.91 20.81
N SER A 285 -8.11 -2.52 21.62
CA SER A 285 -8.32 -3.88 22.14
C SER A 285 -9.56 -3.98 23.04
N GLU A 286 -9.78 -2.99 23.92
CA GLU A 286 -10.99 -2.90 24.75
C GLU A 286 -12.26 -2.75 23.91
N GLU A 287 -12.24 -1.87 22.90
CA GLU A 287 -13.35 -1.65 21.99
C GLU A 287 -13.67 -2.92 21.19
N ASN A 288 -12.65 -3.58 20.62
CA ASN A 288 -12.83 -4.78 19.82
C ASN A 288 -13.37 -5.94 20.66
N LYS A 289 -12.93 -6.07 21.92
CA LYS A 289 -13.51 -7.04 22.85
C LYS A 289 -15.00 -6.79 23.05
N LYS A 290 -15.39 -5.53 23.32
CA LYS A 290 -16.79 -5.15 23.50
C LYS A 290 -17.63 -5.46 22.24
N ARG A 291 -17.11 -5.12 21.05
CA ARG A 291 -17.78 -5.39 19.76
C ARG A 291 -17.92 -6.88 19.46
N SER A 292 -16.92 -7.69 19.80
CA SER A 292 -16.98 -9.16 19.65
C SER A 292 -18.10 -9.81 20.49
N GLU A 293 -18.54 -9.15 21.57
CA GLU A 293 -19.63 -9.62 22.43
C GLU A 293 -21.01 -9.16 21.90
N MET A 294 -21.06 -8.21 20.95
CA MET A 294 -22.30 -7.68 20.35
C MET A 294 -22.75 -8.53 19.16
N THR A 295 -23.48 -9.62 19.44
CA THR A 295 -23.92 -10.58 18.40
C THR A 295 -25.37 -10.40 17.94
N GLU A 296 -26.07 -9.38 18.45
CA GLU A 296 -27.51 -9.19 18.27
C GLU A 296 -27.88 -8.80 16.83
N VAL A 297 -26.98 -8.11 16.12
CA VAL A 297 -27.23 -7.53 14.78
C VAL A 297 -26.58 -8.31 13.65
N SER A 298 -25.49 -9.04 13.91
CA SER A 298 -24.79 -9.82 12.88
C SER A 298 -25.71 -10.85 12.23
N MET A 299 -25.60 -11.03 10.91
CA MET A 299 -26.37 -12.04 10.17
C MET A 299 -26.05 -13.47 10.61
N ASP A 300 -24.78 -13.74 10.89
CA ASP A 300 -24.32 -15.07 11.28
C ASP A 300 -24.43 -15.27 12.81
N GLU A 301 -24.89 -16.47 13.22
CA GLU A 301 -25.03 -16.82 14.63
C GLU A 301 -23.67 -16.87 15.34
N GLY A 302 -23.54 -16.10 16.42
CA GLY A 302 -22.33 -16.08 17.26
C GLY A 302 -21.22 -15.17 16.76
N THR A 303 -21.39 -14.51 15.60
CA THR A 303 -20.47 -13.48 15.10
C THR A 303 -20.81 -12.14 15.75
N GLY A 304 -19.79 -11.44 16.24
CA GLY A 304 -19.91 -10.10 16.83
C GLY A 304 -19.67 -8.99 15.80
N GLU A 305 -19.89 -7.74 16.19
CA GLU A 305 -19.62 -6.60 15.31
C GLU A 305 -18.14 -6.49 14.90
N ALA A 306 -17.90 -5.99 13.69
CA ALA A 306 -16.55 -5.73 13.19
C ALA A 306 -15.81 -4.71 14.07
N GLY A 307 -14.53 -4.98 14.35
CA GLY A 307 -13.69 -4.17 15.22
C GLY A 307 -13.16 -2.89 14.58
N VAL A 308 -12.13 -2.32 15.20
CA VAL A 308 -11.30 -1.23 14.70
C VAL A 308 -9.88 -1.73 14.62
N PHE A 309 -9.16 -1.40 13.55
CA PHE A 309 -7.73 -1.68 13.47
C PHE A 309 -6.92 -0.37 13.52
N VAL A 310 -5.64 -0.52 13.85
CA VAL A 310 -4.68 0.59 13.84
C VAL A 310 -3.46 0.22 13.01
N ILE A 311 -3.08 1.12 12.11
CA ILE A 311 -1.80 1.06 11.39
C ILE A 311 -0.87 2.12 11.97
N CYS A 312 0.26 1.67 12.50
CA CYS A 312 1.32 2.55 13.00
C CYS A 312 2.39 2.73 11.92
N LYS A 313 2.69 3.98 11.57
CA LYS A 313 3.77 4.31 10.63
C LYS A 313 5.14 3.82 11.11
N SER A 314 5.39 3.88 12.41
CA SER A 314 6.61 3.38 13.05
C SER A 314 6.79 1.87 12.85
N ASP A 315 5.72 1.08 12.96
CA ASP A 315 5.74 -0.36 12.71
C ASP A 315 6.00 -0.69 11.25
N LEU A 316 5.33 0.00 10.32
CA LEU A 316 5.56 -0.19 8.89
C LEU A 316 7.02 0.11 8.52
N MET A 317 7.61 1.17 9.11
CA MET A 317 9.03 1.48 8.94
C MET A 317 9.92 0.35 9.48
N GLN A 318 9.65 -0.13 10.69
CA GLN A 318 10.47 -1.15 11.34
C GLN A 318 10.40 -2.52 10.64
N GLN A 319 9.20 -2.95 10.24
CA GLN A 319 9.00 -4.19 9.48
C GLN A 319 9.81 -4.15 8.19
N LYS A 320 9.76 -3.01 7.49
CA LYS A 320 10.46 -2.85 6.23
C LYS A 320 11.97 -2.72 6.39
N GLU A 321 12.45 -2.03 7.42
CA GLU A 321 13.88 -2.01 7.73
C GLU A 321 14.39 -3.43 8.03
N THR A 322 13.61 -4.22 8.77
CA THR A 322 13.93 -5.62 9.08
C THR A 322 13.97 -6.48 7.82
N TYR A 323 12.97 -6.33 6.93
CA TYR A 323 12.93 -7.00 5.63
C TYR A 323 14.14 -6.64 4.75
N MET A 324 14.45 -5.34 4.62
CA MET A 324 15.60 -4.86 3.86
C MET A 324 16.92 -5.36 4.44
N ARG A 325 17.05 -5.40 5.78
CA ARG A 325 18.22 -5.96 6.46
C ARG A 325 18.35 -7.46 6.19
N GLY A 326 17.26 -8.21 6.22
CA GLY A 326 17.22 -9.63 5.88
C GLY A 326 17.70 -9.90 4.46
N ASN A 327 17.11 -9.21 3.47
CA ASN A 327 17.52 -9.30 2.07
C ASN A 327 18.99 -8.92 1.86
N ARG A 328 19.48 -7.88 2.55
CA ARG A 328 20.89 -7.48 2.50
C ARG A 328 21.83 -8.57 3.03
N ILE A 329 21.45 -9.25 4.11
CA ILE A 329 22.24 -10.36 4.66
C ILE A 329 22.25 -11.55 3.69
N LEU A 330 21.09 -11.91 3.14
CA LEU A 330 20.95 -13.04 2.23
C LEU A 330 21.73 -12.84 0.92
N LEU A 331 21.50 -11.72 0.23
CA LEU A 331 22.21 -11.39 -1.01
C LEU A 331 23.70 -11.14 -0.77
N GLY A 332 24.05 -10.57 0.39
CA GLY A 332 25.43 -10.41 0.83
C GLY A 332 26.15 -11.77 1.00
N ALA A 333 25.50 -12.75 1.63
CA ALA A 333 26.05 -14.10 1.79
C ALA A 333 26.26 -14.80 0.45
N VAL A 334 25.27 -14.73 -0.46
CA VAL A 334 25.41 -15.26 -1.83
C VAL A 334 26.58 -14.59 -2.56
N SER A 335 26.72 -13.28 -2.42
CA SER A 335 27.82 -12.52 -3.03
C SER A 335 29.20 -12.95 -2.50
N ILE A 336 29.33 -13.18 -1.19
CA ILE A 336 30.58 -13.66 -0.58
C ILE A 336 30.94 -15.07 -1.10
N ILE A 337 29.95 -15.97 -1.20
CA ILE A 337 30.18 -17.33 -1.73
C ILE A 337 30.67 -17.27 -3.18
N LEU A 338 29.99 -16.50 -4.03
CA LEU A 338 30.40 -16.31 -5.43
C LEU A 338 31.78 -15.67 -5.54
N PHE A 339 32.08 -14.70 -4.67
CA PHE A 339 33.40 -14.07 -4.62
C PHE A 339 34.49 -15.08 -4.25
N ILE A 340 34.31 -15.89 -3.20
CA ILE A 340 35.27 -16.94 -2.80
C ILE A 340 35.43 -17.98 -3.90
N ALA A 341 34.35 -18.38 -4.57
CA ALA A 341 34.39 -19.31 -5.70
C ALA A 341 35.22 -18.74 -6.86
N GLY A 342 34.97 -17.47 -7.22
CA GLY A 342 35.76 -16.75 -8.24
C GLY A 342 37.23 -16.61 -7.87
N LEU A 343 37.52 -16.29 -6.60
CA LEU A 343 38.88 -16.18 -6.07
C LEU A 343 39.62 -17.52 -6.12
N THR A 344 38.93 -18.61 -5.74
CA THR A 344 39.48 -19.97 -5.77
C THR A 344 39.77 -20.39 -7.20
N ASN A 345 38.87 -20.10 -8.15
CA ASN A 345 39.09 -20.38 -9.56
C ASN A 345 40.33 -19.65 -10.09
N TYR A 346 40.46 -18.35 -9.78
CA TYR A 346 41.63 -17.57 -10.15
C TYR A 346 42.93 -18.14 -9.58
N CYS A 347 42.94 -18.45 -8.27
CA CYS A 347 44.08 -19.11 -7.62
C CYS A 347 44.45 -20.40 -8.34
N ASN A 348 43.47 -21.26 -8.65
CA ASN A 348 43.70 -22.54 -9.31
C ASN A 348 44.32 -22.37 -10.70
N VAL A 349 43.85 -21.40 -11.49
CA VAL A 349 44.42 -21.11 -12.82
C VAL A 349 45.87 -20.64 -12.72
N VAL A 350 46.17 -19.68 -11.84
CA VAL A 350 47.53 -19.15 -11.67
C VAL A 350 48.47 -20.23 -11.13
N PHE A 351 48.08 -20.96 -10.09
CA PHE A 351 48.89 -22.04 -9.52
C PHE A 351 49.15 -23.16 -10.53
N THR A 352 48.12 -23.62 -11.23
CA THR A 352 48.25 -24.71 -12.22
C THR A 352 49.12 -24.28 -13.40
N GLY A 353 48.94 -23.06 -13.90
CA GLY A 353 49.73 -22.49 -14.99
C GLY A 353 51.22 -22.35 -14.64
N MET A 354 51.54 -22.07 -13.37
CA MET A 354 52.93 -22.05 -12.89
C MET A 354 53.48 -23.46 -12.65
N TYR A 355 52.68 -24.38 -12.11
CA TYR A 355 53.11 -25.74 -11.82
C TYR A 355 53.43 -26.54 -13.08
N SER A 356 52.59 -26.41 -14.13
CA SER A 356 52.80 -27.09 -15.42
C SER A 356 54.13 -26.72 -16.07
N ARG A 357 54.58 -25.46 -15.93
CA ARG A 357 55.80 -24.92 -16.54
C ARG A 357 57.05 -25.03 -15.66
N ARG A 358 56.99 -25.80 -14.56
CA ARG A 358 58.09 -25.92 -13.61
C ARG A 358 59.40 -26.37 -14.26
N LYS A 359 59.32 -27.31 -15.21
CA LYS A 359 60.47 -27.85 -15.97
C LYS A 359 61.10 -26.82 -16.90
N GLU A 360 60.28 -25.99 -17.54
CA GLU A 360 60.77 -24.90 -18.41
C GLU A 360 61.56 -23.87 -17.61
N PHE A 361 61.10 -23.53 -16.40
CA PHE A 361 61.82 -22.63 -15.50
C PHE A 361 63.17 -23.22 -15.03
N ASP A 362 63.25 -24.53 -14.80
CA ASP A 362 64.50 -25.18 -14.40
C ASP A 362 65.52 -25.19 -15.55
N ILE A 363 65.07 -25.36 -16.79
CA ILE A 363 65.91 -25.23 -18.00
C ILE A 363 66.39 -23.77 -18.19
N MET A 364 65.52 -22.78 -18.00
CA MET A 364 65.94 -21.37 -18.12
C MET A 364 66.96 -20.98 -17.05
N LYS A 365 66.86 -21.54 -15.84
CA LYS A 365 67.83 -21.29 -14.77
C LYS A 365 69.19 -21.93 -15.06
N SER A 366 69.23 -23.10 -15.70
CA SER A 366 70.50 -23.74 -16.11
C SER A 366 71.21 -23.01 -17.24
N ILE A 367 70.49 -22.25 -18.07
CA ILE A 367 71.03 -21.35 -19.11
C ILE A 367 71.57 -20.04 -18.50
N GLY A 368 71.32 -19.77 -17.22
CA GLY A 368 71.89 -18.64 -16.47
C GLY A 368 70.90 -17.55 -16.06
N MET A 369 69.58 -17.79 -16.15
CA MET A 369 68.59 -16.81 -15.69
C MET A 369 68.65 -16.61 -14.18
N THR A 370 68.73 -15.35 -13.72
CA THR A 370 68.77 -15.02 -12.30
C THR A 370 67.39 -15.12 -11.63
N ASP A 371 67.34 -15.39 -10.32
CA ASP A 371 66.07 -15.46 -9.57
C ASP A 371 65.28 -14.14 -9.58
N LYS A 372 65.98 -13.00 -9.75
CA LYS A 372 65.33 -11.68 -9.91
C LYS A 372 64.62 -11.56 -11.26
N GLN A 373 65.25 -12.02 -12.35
CA GLN A 373 64.66 -12.02 -13.68
C GLN A 373 63.46 -12.98 -13.76
N MET A 374 63.56 -14.15 -13.13
CA MET A 374 62.45 -15.11 -13.06
C MET A 374 61.23 -14.53 -12.31
N LYS A 375 61.45 -13.86 -11.17
CA LYS A 375 60.39 -13.18 -10.40
C LYS A 375 59.69 -12.10 -11.22
N LEU A 376 60.45 -11.28 -11.94
CA LEU A 376 59.90 -10.19 -12.75
C LEU A 376 59.03 -10.74 -13.90
N MET A 377 59.47 -11.81 -14.54
CA MET A 377 58.72 -12.48 -15.61
C MET A 377 57.39 -13.06 -15.09
N LEU A 378 57.44 -13.81 -13.96
CA LEU A 378 56.24 -14.41 -13.36
C LEU A 378 55.23 -13.36 -12.86
N LEU A 379 55.74 -12.24 -12.31
CA LEU A 379 54.90 -11.09 -11.95
C LEU A 379 54.26 -10.47 -13.18
N GLY A 380 54.98 -10.34 -14.30
CA GLY A 380 54.47 -9.81 -15.55
C GLY A 380 53.32 -10.65 -16.11
N GLU A 381 53.49 -11.98 -16.17
CA GLU A 381 52.43 -12.88 -16.62
C GLU A 381 51.20 -12.85 -15.71
N SER A 382 51.40 -12.93 -14.40
CA SER A 382 50.29 -12.88 -13.43
C SER A 382 49.56 -11.53 -13.48
N SER A 383 50.30 -10.44 -13.72
CA SER A 383 49.74 -9.10 -13.93
C SER A 383 48.93 -9.01 -15.23
N TYR A 384 49.31 -9.75 -16.26
CA TYR A 384 48.52 -9.82 -17.51
C TYR A 384 47.15 -10.47 -17.26
N TYR A 385 47.09 -11.61 -16.56
CA TYR A 385 45.81 -12.22 -16.17
C TYR A 385 44.97 -11.30 -15.30
N PHE A 386 45.60 -10.62 -14.34
CA PHE A 386 44.95 -9.60 -13.52
C PHE A 386 44.33 -8.49 -14.36
N LEU A 387 45.07 -7.92 -15.31
CA LEU A 387 44.57 -6.87 -16.19
C LEU A 387 43.38 -7.35 -17.03
N CYS A 388 43.39 -8.59 -17.52
CA CYS A 388 42.25 -9.18 -18.24
C CYS A 388 41.00 -9.30 -17.35
N VAL A 389 41.16 -9.78 -16.12
CA VAL A 389 40.04 -9.88 -15.15
C VAL A 389 39.52 -8.49 -14.80
N MET A 390 40.41 -7.54 -14.56
CA MET A 390 40.02 -6.15 -14.29
C MET A 390 39.32 -5.49 -15.47
N GLY A 391 39.80 -5.74 -16.69
CA GLY A 391 39.18 -5.26 -17.92
C GLY A 391 37.76 -5.81 -18.09
N MET A 392 37.54 -7.10 -17.85
CA MET A 392 36.19 -7.69 -17.87
C MET A 392 35.29 -7.12 -16.76
N LEU A 393 35.82 -6.91 -15.56
CA LEU A 393 35.07 -6.32 -14.44
C LEU A 393 34.61 -4.89 -14.75
N PHE A 394 35.46 -4.08 -15.38
CA PHE A 394 35.13 -2.71 -15.77
C PHE A 394 34.31 -2.59 -17.06
N THR A 395 34.24 -3.64 -17.88
CA THR A 395 33.44 -3.64 -19.11
C THR A 395 32.13 -4.37 -18.87
N VAL A 396 32.16 -5.71 -18.86
CA VAL A 396 30.97 -6.57 -18.66
C VAL A 396 30.33 -6.31 -17.31
N GLY A 397 31.13 -6.17 -16.24
CA GLY A 397 30.61 -5.91 -14.90
C GLY A 397 29.90 -4.57 -14.78
N VAL A 398 30.48 -3.50 -15.31
CA VAL A 398 29.84 -2.17 -15.32
C VAL A 398 28.61 -2.15 -16.22
N ALA A 399 28.66 -2.79 -17.39
CA ALA A 399 27.50 -2.90 -18.28
C ALA A 399 26.33 -3.62 -17.60
N ALA A 400 26.61 -4.71 -16.88
CA ALA A 400 25.59 -5.42 -16.09
C ALA A 400 25.01 -4.52 -14.97
N LEU A 401 25.85 -3.77 -14.26
CA LEU A 401 25.39 -2.83 -13.23
C LEU A 401 24.50 -1.71 -13.82
N ILE A 402 24.85 -1.19 -14.99
CA ILE A 402 24.03 -0.20 -15.70
C ILE A 402 22.68 -0.82 -16.12
N GLY A 403 22.69 -2.06 -16.63
CA GLY A 403 21.46 -2.79 -16.96
C GLY A 403 20.54 -2.96 -15.75
N VAL A 404 21.09 -3.37 -14.61
CA VAL A 404 20.34 -3.48 -13.34
C VAL A 404 19.84 -2.10 -12.89
N LYS A 405 20.65 -1.04 -13.01
CA LYS A 405 20.23 0.33 -12.67
C LYS A 405 19.00 0.73 -13.46
N ILE A 406 19.02 0.60 -14.79
CA ILE A 406 17.90 0.96 -15.67
C ILE A 406 16.66 0.11 -15.34
N TYR A 407 16.83 -1.19 -15.14
CA TYR A 407 15.74 -2.08 -14.79
C TYR A 407 15.05 -1.68 -13.47
N MET A 408 15.85 -1.38 -12.44
CA MET A 408 15.32 -1.01 -11.12
C MET A 408 14.74 0.41 -11.10
N GLU A 409 15.33 1.38 -11.82
CA GLU A 409 14.78 2.73 -11.97
C GLU A 409 13.39 2.71 -12.64
N ASN A 410 13.17 1.82 -13.60
CA ASN A 410 11.87 1.68 -14.27
C ASN A 410 10.80 0.98 -13.42
N LYS A 411 11.20 0.16 -12.45
CA LYS A 411 10.28 -0.62 -11.60
C LYS A 411 9.97 0.05 -10.28
N LEU A 412 10.90 0.85 -9.76
CA LEU A 412 10.81 1.44 -8.44
C LEU A 412 11.21 2.92 -8.57
N SER A 413 10.22 3.81 -8.58
CA SER A 413 10.40 5.27 -8.66
C SER A 413 11.36 5.83 -7.58
N TYR A 414 11.50 5.10 -6.47
CA TYR A 414 12.28 5.48 -5.29
C TYR A 414 13.65 4.77 -5.17
N PHE A 415 14.12 4.05 -6.21
CA PHE A 415 15.40 3.36 -6.17
C PHE A 415 16.59 4.31 -6.38
N THR A 416 17.46 4.43 -5.37
CA THR A 416 18.70 5.21 -5.47
C THR A 416 19.91 4.28 -5.64
N PHE A 417 20.46 4.20 -6.85
CA PHE A 417 21.63 3.39 -7.12
C PHE A 417 22.91 4.02 -6.56
N HIS A 418 23.62 3.28 -5.71
CA HIS A 418 24.93 3.67 -5.20
C HIS A 418 26.02 2.79 -5.79
N TRP A 419 27.05 3.41 -6.38
CA TRP A 419 28.17 2.67 -6.96
C TRP A 419 28.99 1.96 -5.87
N PRO A 420 29.26 0.65 -5.99
CA PRO A 420 29.94 -0.14 -4.95
C PRO A 420 31.46 0.05 -4.98
N ILE A 421 31.95 1.30 -5.02
CA ILE A 421 33.37 1.65 -5.20
C ILE A 421 34.26 0.98 -4.16
N GLN A 422 33.85 1.00 -2.88
CA GLN A 422 34.60 0.38 -1.78
C GLN A 422 34.78 -1.13 -1.97
N ILE A 423 33.73 -1.83 -2.40
CA ILE A 423 33.77 -3.28 -2.65
C ILE A 423 34.65 -3.56 -3.87
N THR A 424 34.52 -2.80 -4.95
CA THR A 424 35.35 -2.94 -6.15
C THR A 424 36.84 -2.77 -5.85
N VAL A 425 37.21 -1.77 -5.05
CA VAL A 425 38.61 -1.56 -4.60
C VAL A 425 39.10 -2.73 -3.73
N SER A 426 38.25 -3.23 -2.82
CA SER A 426 38.58 -4.40 -2.00
C SER A 426 38.85 -5.65 -2.85
N VAL A 427 38.02 -5.88 -3.88
CA VAL A 427 38.19 -7.00 -4.82
C VAL A 427 39.50 -6.87 -5.59
N MET A 428 39.82 -5.69 -6.13
CA MET A 428 41.09 -5.42 -6.80
C MET A 428 42.29 -5.74 -5.91
N LEU A 429 42.26 -5.25 -4.67
CA LEU A 429 43.34 -5.45 -3.72
C LEU A 429 43.55 -6.94 -3.42
N SER A 430 42.45 -7.70 -3.26
CA SER A 430 42.53 -9.14 -3.01
C SER A 430 43.23 -9.91 -4.14
N PHE A 431 42.90 -9.63 -5.41
CA PHE A 431 43.56 -10.24 -6.56
C PHE A 431 45.03 -9.82 -6.68
N ALA A 432 45.35 -8.55 -6.42
CA ALA A 432 46.72 -8.06 -6.41
C ALA A 432 47.58 -8.76 -5.33
N VAL A 433 47.03 -8.93 -4.12
CA VAL A 433 47.68 -9.64 -3.02
C VAL A 433 47.94 -11.10 -3.40
N ILE A 434 46.99 -11.78 -4.04
CA ILE A 434 47.16 -13.16 -4.51
C ILE A 434 48.29 -13.25 -5.53
N ASN A 435 48.35 -12.34 -6.51
CA ASN A 435 49.42 -12.35 -7.52
C ASN A 435 50.81 -12.24 -6.89
N ILE A 436 50.98 -11.34 -5.91
CA ILE A 436 52.25 -11.19 -5.19
C ILE A 436 52.53 -12.43 -4.35
N PHE A 437 51.54 -12.93 -3.63
CA PHE A 437 51.67 -14.07 -2.72
C PHE A 437 52.07 -15.35 -3.47
N VAL A 438 51.37 -15.68 -4.56
CA VAL A 438 51.66 -16.86 -5.38
C VAL A 438 53.06 -16.79 -5.99
N THR A 439 53.44 -15.62 -6.52
CA THR A 439 54.79 -15.41 -7.08
C THR A 439 55.88 -15.60 -6.01
N CYS A 440 55.63 -15.14 -4.78
CA CYS A 440 56.57 -15.29 -3.67
C CYS A 440 56.69 -16.74 -3.18
N LEU A 441 55.57 -17.48 -3.09
CA LEU A 441 55.57 -18.89 -2.67
C LEU A 441 56.39 -19.77 -3.60
N VAL A 442 56.19 -19.63 -4.92
CA VAL A 442 56.92 -20.44 -5.91
C VAL A 442 58.43 -20.16 -5.85
N CYS A 443 58.81 -18.92 -5.58
CA CYS A 443 60.22 -18.56 -5.42
C CYS A 443 60.82 -19.09 -4.11
N LYS A 444 60.05 -19.14 -3.02
CA LYS A 444 60.50 -19.69 -1.73
C LYS A 444 60.68 -21.21 -1.78
N GLU A 445 59.73 -21.93 -2.36
CA GLU A 445 59.78 -23.40 -2.48
C GLU A 445 61.00 -23.87 -3.29
N LYS A 446 61.45 -23.06 -4.27
CA LYS A 446 62.66 -23.34 -5.04
C LYS A 446 63.96 -22.94 -4.33
N SER A 447 63.98 -21.87 -3.54
CA SER A 447 65.16 -21.50 -2.74
C SER A 447 65.51 -22.53 -1.67
N GLY A 448 64.53 -23.28 -1.14
CA GLY A 448 64.75 -24.33 -0.14
C GLY A 448 65.29 -25.66 -0.69
N LYS A 449 65.29 -25.86 -2.02
CA LYS A 449 65.84 -27.08 -2.68
C LYS A 449 67.27 -26.89 -3.20
N THR A 450 67.89 -25.73 -2.94
CA THR A 450 69.23 -25.37 -3.46
C THR A 450 70.27 -25.19 -2.34
N ASN A 451 70.09 -25.87 -1.20
CA ASN A 451 71.11 -26.02 -0.16
C ASN A 451 71.45 -27.50 0.02
#